data_AF-A0A381WF66-F1
#
_entry.id   AF-A0A381WF66-F1
#
_cell.length_a   1.000
_cell.length_b   1.000
_cell.length_c   1.000
_cell.angle_alpha   90.00
_cell.angle_beta   90.00
_cell.angle_gamma   90.00
#
_symmetry.space_group_name_H-M   'P 1'
#
loop_
_entity.id
_entity.type
_entity.pdbx_description
1 polymer ?
#
loop_
_entity_poly.entity_id
_entity_poly.type
_entity_poly.pdbx_seq_one_letter_code
_entity_poly.pdbx_strand_id
1 'polypeptide(L)'
;RAASQGGIEIGFHPEDALLLAGQTARGAATLSLKEDTHPEGEIDRVTTPRGCTIAGLNEMEHQGLSSAMIKGLILSAKAAQELYED
;
A
#
# COMPACT_ATOMS: atom_id res chain seq x y z
N ARG A 1 -5.35 -6.32 5.00
CA ARG A 1 -6.51 -5.89 5.82
C ARG A 1 -7.22 -4.68 5.22
N ALA A 2 -6.61 -3.48 5.15
CA ALA A 2 -7.31 -2.30 4.62
C ALA A 2 -7.81 -2.50 3.17
N ALA A 3 -6.94 -2.97 2.27
CA ALA A 3 -7.30 -3.26 0.89
C ALA A 3 -8.40 -4.34 0.74
N SER A 4 -8.37 -5.39 1.57
CA SER A 4 -9.40 -6.43 1.55
C SER A 4 -10.74 -5.93 2.09
N GLN A 5 -10.73 -5.06 3.12
CA GLN A 5 -11.95 -4.41 3.62
C GLN A 5 -12.55 -3.49 2.56
N GLY A 6 -11.72 -2.70 1.86
CA GLY A 6 -12.18 -1.90 0.72
C GLY A 6 -12.82 -2.77 -0.38
N GLY A 7 -12.27 -3.96 -0.64
CA GLY A 7 -12.86 -4.94 -1.57
C GLY A 7 -14.24 -5.43 -1.13
N ILE A 8 -14.43 -5.71 0.16
CA ILE A 8 -15.74 -6.13 0.70
C ILE A 8 -16.77 -5.02 0.53
N GLU A 9 -16.41 -3.76 0.79
CA GLU A 9 -17.37 -2.65 0.66
C GLU A 9 -17.78 -2.34 -0.77
N ILE A 10 -17.01 -2.80 -1.76
CA ILE A 10 -17.39 -2.73 -3.17
C ILE A 10 -18.03 -4.03 -3.69
N GLY A 11 -18.33 -4.99 -2.79
CA GLY A 11 -19.15 -6.16 -3.07
C GLY A 11 -18.42 -7.48 -3.26
N PHE A 12 -17.10 -7.57 -3.02
CA PHE A 12 -16.39 -8.85 -3.09
C PHE A 12 -16.69 -9.73 -1.88
N HIS A 13 -16.73 -11.05 -2.09
CA HIS A 13 -16.75 -12.01 -0.98
C HIS A 13 -15.45 -11.88 -0.16
N PRO A 14 -15.48 -12.03 1.17
CA PRO A 14 -14.30 -11.77 2.01
C PRO A 14 -13.06 -12.58 1.62
N GLU A 15 -13.23 -13.83 1.17
CA GLU A 15 -12.12 -14.68 0.75
C GLU A 15 -11.48 -14.18 -0.55
N ASP A 16 -12.29 -13.74 -1.52
CA ASP A 16 -11.82 -13.17 -2.78
C ASP A 16 -11.15 -11.82 -2.55
N ALA A 17 -11.74 -10.96 -1.72
CA ALA A 17 -11.17 -9.67 -1.38
C ALA A 17 -9.78 -9.81 -0.72
N LEU A 18 -9.62 -10.80 0.16
CA LEU A 18 -8.33 -11.12 0.76
C LEU A 18 -7.33 -11.65 -0.26
N LEU A 19 -7.76 -12.57 -1.12
CA LEU A 19 -6.92 -13.14 -2.17
C LEU A 19 -6.43 -12.06 -3.14
N LEU A 20 -7.34 -11.22 -3.66
CA LEU A 20 -7.03 -10.12 -4.55
C LEU A 20 -6.06 -9.12 -3.90
N ALA A 21 -6.33 -8.71 -2.66
CA ALA A 21 -5.44 -7.79 -1.94
C ALA A 21 -4.03 -8.37 -1.76
N GLY A 22 -3.92 -9.66 -1.40
CA GLY A 22 -2.63 -10.33 -1.24
C GLY A 22 -1.87 -10.47 -2.56
N GLN A 23 -2.56 -10.83 -3.64
CA GLN A 23 -1.95 -10.96 -4.97
C GLN A 23 -1.49 -9.63 -5.53
N THR A 24 -2.29 -8.58 -5.37
CA THR A 24 -1.90 -7.20 -5.75
C THR A 24 -0.65 -6.77 -5.02
N ALA A 25 -0.57 -6.97 -3.69
CA ALA A 25 0.61 -6.62 -2.91
C ALA A 25 1.85 -7.43 -3.35
N ARG A 26 1.68 -8.74 -3.59
CA ARG A 26 2.78 -9.61 -4.08
C ARG A 26 3.28 -9.17 -5.45
N GLY A 27 2.36 -8.86 -6.38
CA GLY A 27 2.70 -8.40 -7.72
C GLY A 27 3.46 -7.08 -7.70
N ALA A 28 2.95 -6.09 -6.95
CA ALA A 28 3.59 -4.79 -6.78
C ALA A 28 5.01 -4.93 -6.21
N ALA A 29 5.16 -5.65 -5.09
CA ALA A 29 6.48 -5.87 -4.48
C ALA A 29 7.44 -6.62 -5.42
N THR A 30 6.93 -7.60 -6.18
CA THR A 30 7.75 -8.34 -7.14
C THR A 30 8.25 -7.44 -8.27
N LEU A 31 7.40 -6.55 -8.80
CA LEU A 31 7.78 -5.60 -9.83
C LEU A 31 8.81 -4.60 -9.28
N SER A 32 8.55 -4.00 -8.12
CA SER A 32 9.47 -3.03 -7.50
C SER A 32 10.85 -3.60 -7.16
N LEU A 33 10.97 -4.90 -6.92
CA LEU A 33 12.25 -5.56 -6.65
C LEU A 33 12.98 -6.04 -7.91
N LYS A 34 12.25 -6.24 -9.02
CA LYS A 34 12.81 -6.76 -10.28
C LYS A 34 13.21 -5.65 -11.24
N GLU A 35 12.41 -4.59 -11.28
CA GLU A 35 12.66 -3.46 -12.18
C GLU A 35 13.73 -2.56 -11.57
N ASP A 36 14.72 -2.15 -12.37
CA ASP A 36 15.73 -1.16 -11.98
C ASP A 36 15.23 0.26 -12.25
N THR A 37 13.96 0.52 -11.89
CA THR A 37 13.27 1.78 -12.10
C THR A 37 12.92 2.42 -10.76
N HIS A 38 12.91 3.75 -10.75
CA HIS A 38 12.49 4.47 -9.57
C HIS A 38 10.99 4.18 -9.30
N PRO A 39 10.57 3.89 -8.05
CA PRO A 39 9.18 3.54 -7.73
C PRO A 39 8.14 4.54 -8.26
N GLU A 40 8.46 5.84 -8.23
CA GLU A 40 7.61 6.89 -8.79
C GLU A 40 7.29 6.68 -10.28
N GLY A 41 8.26 6.19 -11.06
CA GLY A 41 8.05 5.90 -12.47
C GLY A 41 7.08 4.74 -12.70
N GLU A 42 7.09 3.73 -11.83
CA GLU A 42 6.12 2.64 -11.89
C GLU A 42 4.73 3.07 -11.43
N ILE A 43 4.64 4.00 -10.46
CA ILE A 43 3.37 4.62 -10.07
C ILE A 43 2.79 5.41 -11.25
N ASP A 44 3.58 6.27 -11.88
CA ASP A 44 3.16 7.04 -13.05
C ASP A 44 2.67 6.15 -14.19
N ARG A 45 3.35 5.02 -14.41
CA ARG A 45 3.00 4.04 -15.46
C ARG A 45 1.60 3.46 -15.31
N VAL A 46 1.10 3.29 -14.09
CA VAL A 46 -0.26 2.76 -13.81
C VAL A 46 -1.27 3.86 -13.47
N THR A 47 -0.84 5.12 -13.51
CA THR A 47 -1.63 6.29 -13.09
C THR A 47 -2.00 7.14 -14.30
N THR A 48 -3.10 6.77 -14.95
CA THR A 48 -3.60 7.50 -16.11
C THR A 48 -4.31 8.81 -15.69
N PRO A 49 -4.15 9.91 -16.44
CA PRO A 49 -4.91 11.14 -16.21
C PRO A 49 -6.42 10.88 -16.16
N ARG A 50 -7.09 11.38 -15.11
CA ARG A 50 -8.53 11.17 -14.84
C ARG A 50 -8.95 9.69 -14.65
N GLY A 51 -8.00 8.78 -14.41
CA GLY A 51 -8.27 7.37 -14.14
C GLY A 51 -8.70 7.07 -12.71
N CYS A 52 -9.12 5.83 -12.45
CA CYS A 52 -9.49 5.38 -11.10
C CYS A 52 -8.27 5.26 -10.16
N THR A 53 -7.08 4.92 -10.68
CA THR A 53 -5.84 4.82 -9.87
C THR A 53 -5.51 6.16 -9.21
N ILE A 54 -5.46 7.26 -9.99
CA ILE A 54 -5.14 8.59 -9.44
C ILE A 54 -6.20 9.06 -8.44
N ALA A 55 -7.47 8.78 -8.71
CA ALA A 55 -8.55 9.13 -7.78
C ALA A 55 -8.40 8.39 -6.43
N GLY A 56 -8.08 7.09 -6.47
CA GLY A 56 -7.83 6.29 -5.27
C GLY A 56 -6.58 6.73 -4.50
N LEU A 57 -5.46 6.97 -5.20
CA LEU A 57 -4.23 7.46 -4.60
C LEU A 57 -4.43 8.82 -3.90
N ASN A 58 -5.11 9.76 -4.57
CA ASN A 58 -5.39 11.07 -4.01
C ASN A 58 -6.26 11.00 -2.75
N GLU A 59 -7.29 10.16 -2.74
CA GLU A 59 -8.13 9.97 -1.55
C GLU A 59 -7.30 9.39 -0.39
N MET A 60 -6.48 8.37 -0.66
CA MET A 60 -5.62 7.78 0.37
C MET A 60 -4.63 8.79 0.97
N GLU A 61 -4.03 9.64 0.14
CA GLU A 61 -3.14 10.70 0.60
C GLU A 61 -3.89 11.81 1.35
N HIS A 62 -5.08 12.18 0.91
CA HIS A 62 -5.95 13.13 1.63
C HIS A 62 -6.32 12.62 3.03
N GLN A 63 -6.47 11.30 3.21
CA GLN A 63 -6.67 10.66 4.51
C GLN A 63 -5.37 10.41 5.30
N GLY A 64 -4.22 10.84 4.78
CA GLY A 64 -2.93 10.83 5.48
C GLY A 64 -2.18 9.50 5.46
N LEU A 65 -2.40 8.65 4.44
CA LEU A 65 -1.76 7.34 4.31
C LEU A 65 -0.23 7.39 4.47
N SER A 66 0.46 8.21 3.69
CA SER A 66 1.93 8.32 3.74
C SER A 66 2.43 8.74 5.13
N SER A 67 1.76 9.74 5.74
CA SER A 67 2.10 10.23 7.08
C SER A 67 1.94 9.15 8.15
N ALA A 68 0.82 8.41 8.11
CA ALA A 68 0.54 7.33 9.04
C ALA A 68 1.56 6.19 8.91
N MET A 69 1.92 5.81 7.67
CA MET A 69 2.86 4.73 7.41
C MET A 69 4.28 5.09 7.91
N ILE A 70 4.77 6.30 7.59
CA ILE A 70 6.09 6.77 8.02
C ILE A 70 6.17 6.85 9.55
N LYS A 71 5.18 7.49 10.19
CA LYS A 71 5.16 7.64 11.65
C LYS A 71 5.05 6.30 12.36
N GLY A 72 4.26 5.37 11.81
CA GLY A 72 4.13 4.01 12.33
C GLY A 72 5.46 3.26 12.32
N LEU A 73 6.23 3.36 11.22
CA LEU A 73 7.56 2.74 11.12
C LEU A 73 8.56 3.37 12.11
N ILE A 74 8.59 4.69 12.23
CA ILE A 74 9.48 5.39 13.18
C ILE A 74 9.16 4.99 14.61
N LEU A 75 7.88 4.95 14.98
CA LEU A 75 7.45 4.55 16.33
C LEU A 75 7.83 3.09 16.59
N SER A 76 7.60 2.21 15.61
CA SER A 76 7.96 0.78 15.72
C SER A 76 9.46 0.58 15.91
N ALA A 77 10.29 1.36 15.19
CA ALA A 77 11.74 1.30 15.33
C ALA A 77 12.21 1.74 16.73
N LYS A 78 11.62 2.80 17.28
CA LYS A 78 11.92 3.27 18.66
C LYS A 78 11.54 2.21 19.70
N ALA A 79 10.33 1.67 19.60
CA ALA A 79 9.87 0.62 20.51
C ALA A 79 10.75 -0.64 20.40
N ALA A 80 11.23 -0.98 19.20
CA ALA A 80 12.12 -2.12 19.00
C ALA A 80 13.51 -1.90 19.64
N GLN A 81 14.04 -0.68 19.67
CA GLN A 81 15.32 -0.39 20.33
C GLN A 81 15.26 -0.71 21.83
N GLU A 82 14.16 -0.36 22.50
CA GLU A 82 13.93 -0.64 23.91
C GLU A 82 13.84 -2.16 24.24
N LEU A 83 13.63 -3.02 23.23
CA LEU A 83 13.57 -4.47 23.40
C LEU A 83 14.95 -5.16 23.39
N TYR A 84 15.98 -4.49 22.86
CA TYR A 84 17.32 -5.06 22.69
C TYR A 84 18.40 -4.31 23.48
N GLU A 85 18.00 -3.44 24.42
CA GLU A 85 18.91 -2.89 25.45
C GLU A 85 19.17 -3.95 26.53
N ASP A 86 20.14 -4.84 26.25
CA ASP A 86 20.95 -5.55 27.25
C ASP A 86 22.32 -4.86 27.39
#